data_AF-A0A3C1D9W2-F1
#
_entry.id   AF-A0A3C1D9W2-F1
#
_cell.length_a   1.000
_cell.length_b   1.000
_cell.length_c   1.000
_cell.angle_alpha   90.00
_cell.angle_beta   90.00
_cell.angle_gamma   90.00
#
_symmetry.space_group_name_H-M   'P 1'
#
loop_
_entity.id
_entity.type
_entity.pdbx_description
1 polymer ?
#
loop_
_entity_poly.entity_id
_entity_poly.type
_entity_poly.pdbx_seq_one_letter_code
_entity_poly.pdbx_strand_id
1 'polypeptide(L)' 'MKNVLVVFGHPRLDDDSVANKAIVEELSKLEGYTIDRLDALYPDFTFDVEAEQAKLVAADVVVLGGSCG' A
#
# COMPACT_ATOMS: atom_id res chain seq x y z
N MET A 1 -2.28 5.11 19.37
CA MET A 1 -1.48 5.37 18.15
C MET A 1 -2.44 5.41 16.98
N LYS A 2 -2.12 6.16 15.91
CA LYS A 2 -2.95 6.26 14.71
C LYS A 2 -2.64 5.05 13.81
N ASN A 3 -3.66 4.38 13.28
CA ASN A 3 -3.50 3.31 12.29
C ASN A 3 -3.35 3.93 10.90
N VAL A 4 -2.19 3.80 10.29
CA VAL A 4 -1.89 4.36 8.97
C VAL A 4 -1.90 3.24 7.94
N LEU A 5 -2.77 3.35 6.94
CA LEU A 5 -2.79 2.49 5.77
C LEU A 5 -2.08 3.18 4.61
N VAL A 6 -1.10 2.51 4.01
CA VAL A 6 -0.36 3.00 2.84
C VAL A 6 -0.65 2.07 1.67
N VAL A 7 -1.42 2.56 0.70
CA VAL A 7 -1.86 1.80 -0.48
C VAL A 7 -1.00 2.16 -1.67
N PHE A 8 -0.36 1.18 -2.29
CA PHE A 8 0.40 1.37 -3.53
C PHE A 8 -0.31 0.67 -4.69
N GLY A 9 -0.68 1.45 -5.72
CA GLY A 9 -1.41 0.96 -6.89
C GLY A 9 -0.57 0.83 -8.17
N HIS A 10 0.74 1.09 -8.11
CA HIS A 10 1.58 1.07 -9.31
C HIS A 10 2.04 -0.36 -9.65
N PRO A 11 1.70 -0.90 -10.84
CA PRO A 11 2.22 -2.19 -11.28
C PRO A 11 3.73 -2.07 -11.47
N ARG A 12 4.53 -2.98 -10.88
CA ARG A 12 6.00 -3.00 -10.92
C ARG A 12 6.74 -2.06 -9.96
N LEU A 13 6.29 -1.98 -8.71
CA LEU A 13 7.10 -1.39 -7.65
C LEU A 13 8.48 -2.08 -7.52
N ASP A 14 8.55 -3.37 -7.84
CA ASP A 14 9.76 -4.18 -7.72
C ASP A 14 10.75 -4.01 -8.89
N ASP A 15 10.34 -3.45 -10.03
CA ASP A 15 11.24 -3.29 -11.19
C ASP A 15 11.79 -1.85 -11.32
N ASP A 16 10.95 -0.82 -11.13
CA ASP A 16 11.29 0.56 -11.55
C ASP A 16 11.22 1.63 -10.44
N SER A 17 10.78 1.30 -9.22
CA SER A 17 10.52 2.33 -8.18
C SER A 17 11.52 2.30 -7.01
N VAL A 18 12.65 3.00 -7.16
CA VAL A 18 13.65 3.16 -6.09
C VAL A 18 13.06 3.86 -4.85
N ALA A 19 12.24 4.90 -5.05
CA ALA A 19 11.67 5.70 -3.96
C ALA A 19 10.63 4.92 -3.14
N ASN A 20 9.68 4.25 -3.80
CA ASN A 20 8.62 3.53 -3.08
C ASN A 20 9.17 2.29 -2.36
N LYS A 21 10.19 1.61 -2.91
CA LYS A 21 10.88 0.53 -2.20
C LYS A 21 11.46 1.00 -0.87
N ALA A 22 12.18 2.13 -0.88
CA ALA A 22 12.76 2.70 0.33
C ALA A 22 11.68 3.07 1.36
N ILE A 23 10.55 3.64 0.91
CA ILE A 23 9.42 3.95 1.79
C ILE A 23 8.84 2.67 2.41
N VAL A 24 8.59 1.64 1.61
CA VAL A 24 8.03 0.37 2.10
C VAL A 24 8.98 -0.28 3.11
N GLU A 25 10.28 -0.32 2.84
CA GLU A 25 11.27 -0.93 3.72
C GLU A 25 11.31 -0.23 5.09
N GLU A 26 11.33 1.09 5.11
CA GLU A 26 11.37 1.85 6.37
C GLU A 26 10.05 1.79 7.13
N LEU A 27 8.91 1.89 6.45
CA LEU A 27 7.61 1.83 7.11
C LEU A 27 7.27 0.44 7.66
N SER A 28 7.78 -0.63 7.02
CA SER A 28 7.59 -2.01 7.52
C SER A 28 8.25 -2.26 8.88
N LYS A 29 9.22 -1.43 9.27
CA LYS A 29 9.93 -1.52 10.56
C LYS A 29 9.17 -0.82 11.70
N LEU A 30 8.10 -0.09 11.40
CA LEU A 30 7.37 0.75 12.36
C LEU A 30 6.02 0.13 12.72
N GLU A 31 5.65 0.21 14.00
CA GLU A 31 4.31 -0.14 14.46
C GLU A 31 3.28 0.93 14.05
N GLY A 32 2.04 0.50 13.80
CA GLY A 32 0.95 1.39 13.41
C GLY A 32 0.85 1.68 11.91
N TYR A 33 1.72 1.10 11.08
CA TYR A 33 1.66 1.17 9.62
C TYR A 33 1.22 -0.17 9.03
N THR A 34 0.29 -0.12 8.09
CA THR A 34 -0.12 -1.24 7.25
C THR A 34 0.19 -0.89 5.80
N ILE A 35 0.94 -1.76 5.13
CA ILE A 35 1.33 -1.55 3.74
C ILE A 35 0.49 -2.46 2.86
N ASP A 36 -0.16 -1.86 1.87
CA ASP A 36 -1.11 -2.52 1.00
C ASP A 36 -0.66 -2.41 -0.47
N ARG A 37 -0.04 -3.49 -0.95
CA ARG A 37 0.55 -3.60 -2.29
C ARG A 37 -0.45 -4.23 -3.24
N LEU A 38 -1.29 -3.41 -3.88
CA LEU A 38 -2.36 -3.88 -4.75
C LEU A 38 -1.85 -4.68 -5.96
N ASP A 39 -0.66 -4.32 -6.47
CA ASP A 39 0.01 -5.02 -7.56
C ASP A 39 0.41 -6.46 -7.20
N ALA A 40 0.81 -6.68 -5.94
CA ALA A 40 1.19 -7.99 -5.45
C ALA A 40 -0.02 -8.81 -4.99
N LEU A 41 -1.03 -8.16 -4.40
CA LEU A 41 -2.24 -8.81 -3.91
C LEU A 41 -3.17 -9.25 -5.04
N TYR A 42 -3.26 -8.44 -6.11
CA TYR A 42 -4.18 -8.65 -7.22
C TYR A 42 -3.43 -8.60 -8.56
N PRO A 43 -2.54 -9.58 -8.84
CA PRO A 43 -1.77 -9.61 -10.08
C PRO A 43 -2.64 -9.77 -11.34
N ASP A 44 -3.88 -10.27 -11.18
CA ASP A 44 -4.89 -10.41 -12.22
C ASP A 44 -5.91 -9.25 -12.22
N PHE A 45 -5.72 -8.25 -11.36
CA PHE A 45 -6.60 -7.08 -11.19
C PHE A 45 -8.04 -7.41 -10.74
N THR A 46 -8.25 -8.59 -10.14
CA THR A 46 -9.55 -8.97 -9.56
C THR A 46 -9.58 -8.62 -8.08
N PHE A 47 -9.97 -7.40 -7.75
CA PHE A 47 -9.98 -6.90 -6.37
C PHE A 47 -11.06 -7.53 -5.49
N ASP A 48 -10.69 -7.87 -4.25
CA ASP A 48 -11.65 -8.13 -3.18
C ASP A 48 -12.08 -6.80 -2.55
N VAL A 49 -13.19 -6.26 -3.06
CA VAL A 49 -13.70 -4.95 -2.66
C VAL A 49 -14.04 -4.91 -1.16
N GLU A 50 -14.59 -5.99 -0.60
CA GLU A 50 -14.98 -6.02 0.81
C GLU A 50 -13.74 -6.00 1.72
N ALA A 51 -12.70 -6.76 1.36
CA ALA A 51 -11.43 -6.74 2.08
C ALA A 51 -10.77 -5.35 2.05
N GLU A 52 -10.72 -4.70 0.89
CA GLU A 52 -10.13 -3.35 0.79
C GLU A 52 -10.94 -2.30 1.55
N GLN A 53 -12.26 -2.37 1.51
CA GLN A 53 -13.12 -1.49 2.31
C GLN A 53 -12.91 -1.68 3.80
N ALA A 54 -12.73 -2.93 4.27
CA ALA A 54 -12.44 -3.20 5.68
C ALA A 54 -11.11 -2.57 6.13
N LYS A 55 -10.07 -2.60 5.29
CA LYS A 55 -8.79 -1.91 5.57
C LYS A 55 -8.98 -0.40 5.68
N LEU A 56 -9.76 0.20 4.77
CA LEU A 56 -10.06 1.63 4.79
C LEU A 56 -10.81 2.05 6.06
N VAL A 57 -11.76 1.25 6.52
CA VAL A 57 -12.52 1.51 7.76
C VAL A 57 -11.63 1.40 9.00
N ALA A 58 -10.66 0.47 9.01
CA ALA A 58 -9.75 0.27 10.14
C ALA A 58 -8.65 1.35 10.26
N ALA A 59 -8.42 2.12 9.20
CA ALA A 59 -7.38 3.14 9.14
C ALA A 59 -7.87 4.49 9.67
N ASP A 60 -7.03 5.14 10.47
CA ASP A 60 -7.21 6.54 10.83
C ASP A 60 -6.73 7.49 9.72
N VAL A 61 -5.71 7.06 8.97
CA VAL A 61 -5.07 7.83 7.90
C VAL A 61 -4.82 6.88 6.74
N VAL A 62 -5.17 7.33 5.53
CA VAL A 62 -4.92 6.60 4.28
C VAL A 62 -3.97 7.42 3.43
N VAL A 63 -2.86 6.81 3.02
CA VAL A 63 -1.87 7.38 2.11
C VAL A 63 -1.93 6.60 0.80
N LEU A 64 -2.10 7.31 -0.32
CA LEU A 64 -2.11 6.71 -1.65
C LEU A 64 -0.76 6.97 -2.34
N GLY A 65 0.04 5.92 -2.48
CA GLY A 65 1.32 5.94 -3.17
C GLY A 65 1.15 5.63 -4.66
N GLY A 66 1.35 6.64 -5.50
CA GLY A 66 1.46 6.51 -6.95
C GLY A 66 2.89 6.79 -7.44
N SER A 67 3.15 6.56 -8.72
CA SER A 67 4.24 7.23 -9.43
C SER A 67 3.62 8.28 -10.35
N CYS A 68 4.22 9.47 -10.42
CA CYS A 68 3.94 10.38 -11.52
C CYS A 68 4.87 9.96 -12.67
N GLY A 69 4.28 9.34 -13.69
CA GLY A 69 4.89 9.22 -15.02
C GLY A 69 4.52 10.41 -15.87
#